data_AF-A0A8G2C2M7-F1
#
_entry.id   AF-A0A8G2C2M7-F1
#
_cell.length_a   1.000
_cell.length_b   1.000
_cell.length_c   1.000
_cell.angle_alpha   90.00
_cell.angle_beta   90.00
_cell.angle_gamma   90.00
#
_symmetry.space_group_name_H-M   'P 1'
#
loop_
_entity.id
_entity.type
_entity.pdbx_description
1 polymer ?
#
loop_
_entity_poly.entity_id
_entity_poly.type
_entity_poly.pdbx_seq_one_letter_code
_entity_poly.pdbx_strand_id
1 'polypeptide(L)'
;MTPELTILISLLSSVIAAVTTHYLASRRKKYEVLTEFRIKAYVDFINAATKLVAARRLGRVEDELEDLAILNDAKTRICICADAEIVKELGNFWISGGTFEQEEEILAFTRMCMSIRKSLGNKKYDLMDLGISNILFKIEPSIYSYRLRNNEL
;
A
#
# COMPACT_ATOMS: atom_id res chain seq x y z
N MET A 1 -47.03 15.60 -27.56
CA MET A 1 -46.33 16.09 -26.35
C MET A 1 -46.25 17.60 -26.47
N THR A 2 -46.80 18.37 -25.52
CA THR A 2 -46.78 19.84 -25.61
C THR A 2 -45.37 20.37 -25.28
N PRO A 3 -44.93 21.49 -25.89
CA PRO A 3 -43.58 22.04 -25.69
C PRO A 3 -43.28 22.37 -24.23
N GLU A 4 -44.30 22.78 -23.45
CA GLU A 4 -44.20 23.06 -22.02
C GLU A 4 -43.81 21.82 -21.20
N LEU A 5 -44.41 20.66 -21.51
CA LEU A 5 -44.09 19.40 -20.83
C LEU A 5 -42.66 18.96 -21.11
N THR A 6 -42.18 19.14 -22.34
CA THR A 6 -40.80 18.83 -22.73
C THR A 6 -39.79 19.69 -21.95
N ILE A 7 -40.06 20.99 -21.80
CA ILE A 7 -39.20 21.90 -21.02
C ILE A 7 -39.17 21.47 -19.56
N LEU A 8 -40.32 21.15 -18.97
CA LEU A 8 -40.42 20.76 -17.56
C LEU A 8 -39.65 19.46 -17.27
N ILE A 9 -39.77 18.45 -18.14
CA ILE A 9 -39.02 17.19 -18.04
C ILE A 9 -37.52 17.42 -18.24
N SER A 10 -37.13 18.29 -19.18
CA SER A 10 -35.72 18.62 -19.42
C SER A 10 -35.10 19.32 -18.21
N LEU A 11 -35.83 20.24 -17.59
CA LEU A 11 -35.40 20.91 -16.38
C LEU A 11 -35.28 19.92 -15.21
N LEU A 12 -36.30 19.10 -14.97
CA LEU A 12 -36.30 18.10 -13.90
C LEU A 12 -35.16 17.09 -14.07
N SER A 13 -34.95 16.57 -15.28
CA SER A 13 -33.86 15.63 -15.56
C SER A 13 -32.48 16.25 -15.35
N SER A 14 -32.29 17.52 -15.76
CA SER A 14 -31.03 18.24 -15.52
C SER A 14 -30.72 18.42 -14.03
N VAL A 15 -31.74 18.73 -13.22
CA VAL A 15 -31.59 18.89 -11.76
C VAL A 15 -31.25 17.54 -11.11
N ILE A 16 -31.96 16.47 -11.47
CA ILE A 16 -31.70 15.12 -10.93
C ILE A 16 -30.28 14.67 -11.30
N ALA A 17 -29.85 14.89 -12.55
CA ALA A 17 -28.52 14.55 -13.01
C ALA A 17 -27.43 15.33 -12.24
N ALA A 18 -27.62 16.64 -12.04
CA ALA A 18 -26.68 17.48 -11.30
C ALA A 18 -26.54 17.03 -9.84
N VAL A 19 -27.66 16.78 -9.14
CA VAL A 19 -27.68 16.32 -7.74
C VAL A 19 -27.00 14.96 -7.62
N THR A 20 -27.35 14.01 -8.49
CA THR A 20 -26.77 12.66 -8.48
C THR A 20 -25.26 12.69 -8.74
N THR A 21 -24.84 13.49 -9.72
CA THR A 21 -23.42 13.63 -10.08
C THR A 21 -22.63 14.25 -8.93
N HIS A 22 -23.14 15.33 -8.33
CA HIS A 22 -22.49 15.99 -7.20
C HIS A 22 -22.35 15.05 -5.99
N TYR A 23 -23.39 14.29 -5.69
CA TYR A 23 -23.38 13.33 -4.59
C TYR A 23 -22.37 12.19 -4.80
N LEU A 24 -22.35 11.59 -5.99
CA LEU A 24 -21.40 10.53 -6.34
C LEU A 24 -19.97 11.06 -6.37
N ALA A 25 -19.73 12.24 -6.94
CA ALA A 25 -18.43 12.89 -6.96
C ALA A 25 -17.90 13.16 -5.55
N SER A 26 -18.76 13.66 -4.65
CA SER A 26 -18.39 13.93 -3.25
C SER A 26 -18.03 12.66 -2.49
N ARG A 27 -18.78 11.57 -2.71
CA ARG A 27 -18.46 10.25 -2.12
C ARG A 27 -17.15 9.69 -2.66
N ARG A 28 -16.97 9.74 -3.99
CA ARG A 28 -15.73 9.29 -4.65
C ARG A 28 -14.52 10.05 -4.13
N LYS A 29 -14.61 11.37 -3.98
CA LYS A 29 -13.52 12.20 -3.46
C LYS A 29 -13.10 11.78 -2.04
N LYS A 30 -14.06 11.51 -1.15
CA LYS A 30 -13.75 11.03 0.21
C LYS A 30 -13.05 9.67 0.19
N TYR A 31 -13.52 8.76 -0.67
CA TYR A 31 -12.92 7.45 -0.85
C TYR A 31 -11.48 7.55 -1.39
N GLU A 32 -11.28 8.36 -2.42
CA GLU A 32 -9.98 8.58 -3.05
C GLU A 32 -8.94 9.15 -2.07
N VAL A 33 -9.33 10.15 -1.27
CA VAL A 33 -8.47 10.72 -0.22
C VAL A 33 -8.11 9.65 0.83
N LEU A 34 -9.06 8.83 1.26
CA LEU A 34 -8.78 7.74 2.19
C LEU A 34 -7.84 6.69 1.58
N THR A 35 -8.06 6.33 0.31
CA THR A 35 -7.18 5.41 -0.44
C THR A 35 -5.76 5.96 -0.54
N GLU A 36 -5.60 7.25 -0.79
CA GLU A 36 -4.28 7.91 -0.83
C GLU A 36 -3.56 7.82 0.53
N PHE A 37 -4.25 8.13 1.63
CA PHE A 37 -3.70 8.00 2.98
C PHE A 37 -3.27 6.57 3.30
N ARG A 38 -4.08 5.57 2.90
CA ARG A 38 -3.78 4.14 3.07
C ARG A 38 -2.53 3.75 2.29
N ILE A 39 -2.46 4.07 1.00
CA ILE A 39 -1.30 3.76 0.15
C ILE A 39 -0.04 4.37 0.75
N LYS A 40 -0.09 5.64 1.17
CA LYS A 40 1.06 6.30 1.80
C LYS A 40 1.51 5.56 3.07
N ALA A 41 0.57 5.22 3.96
CA ALA A 41 0.89 4.47 5.17
C ALA A 41 1.50 3.09 4.90
N TYR A 42 0.98 2.37 3.89
CA TYR A 42 1.50 1.06 3.49
C TYR A 42 2.91 1.15 2.92
N VAL A 43 3.16 2.11 2.04
CA VAL A 43 4.48 2.34 1.42
C VAL A 43 5.50 2.73 2.50
N ASP A 44 5.15 3.66 3.39
CA ASP A 44 6.05 4.09 4.46
C ASP A 44 6.40 2.93 5.41
N PHE A 45 5.42 2.08 5.75
CA PHE A 45 5.65 0.88 6.54
C PHE A 45 6.59 -0.11 5.85
N ILE A 46 6.31 -0.47 4.59
CA ILE A 46 7.12 -1.42 3.82
C ILE A 46 8.55 -0.90 3.66
N ASN A 47 8.72 0.38 3.36
CA ASN A 47 10.03 1.00 3.19
C ASN A 47 10.82 1.01 4.51
N ALA A 48 10.21 1.45 5.61
CA ALA A 48 10.87 1.48 6.91
C ALA A 48 11.23 0.06 7.39
N ALA A 49 10.32 -0.91 7.23
CA ALA A 49 10.57 -2.29 7.61
C ALA A 49 11.72 -2.91 6.80
N THR A 50 11.69 -2.78 5.47
CA THR A 50 12.75 -3.32 4.61
C THR A 50 14.10 -2.63 4.83
N LYS A 51 14.10 -1.30 5.06
CA LYS A 51 15.31 -0.53 5.41
C LYS A 51 15.93 -1.02 6.71
N LEU A 52 15.14 -1.18 7.78
CA LEU A 52 15.61 -1.70 9.07
C LEU A 52 16.25 -3.09 8.94
N VAL A 53 15.62 -3.98 8.18
CA VAL A 53 16.15 -5.33 7.93
C VAL A 53 17.46 -5.29 7.16
N ALA A 54 17.52 -4.48 6.11
CA ALA A 54 18.73 -4.33 5.32
C ALA A 54 19.88 -3.73 6.15
N ALA A 55 19.59 -2.71 6.97
CA ALA A 55 20.56 -2.09 7.86
C ALA A 55 21.11 -3.09 8.89
N ARG A 56 20.23 -3.86 9.54
CA ARG A 56 20.63 -4.92 10.49
C ARG A 56 21.50 -6.00 9.85
N ARG A 57 21.14 -6.48 8.65
CA ARG A 57 21.94 -7.46 7.89
C ARG A 57 23.32 -6.95 7.49
N LEU A 58 23.46 -5.64 7.31
CA LEU A 58 24.73 -4.98 7.00
C LEU A 58 25.49 -4.51 8.26
N GLY A 59 24.96 -4.78 9.46
CA GLY A 59 25.54 -4.34 10.73
C GLY A 59 25.51 -2.82 10.96
N ARG A 60 24.63 -2.09 10.25
CA ARG A 60 24.47 -0.64 10.39
C ARG A 60 23.34 -0.34 11.37
N VAL A 61 23.65 0.35 12.46
CA VAL A 61 22.71 0.72 13.53
C VAL A 61 22.62 2.22 13.78
N GLU A 62 23.34 3.03 13.01
CA GLU A 62 23.48 4.48 13.20
C GLU A 62 22.11 5.21 13.14
N ASP A 63 21.24 4.81 12.20
CA ASP A 63 19.94 5.46 11.95
C ASP A 63 18.75 4.66 12.53
N GLU A 64 18.99 3.64 13.37
CA GLU A 64 17.94 2.69 13.78
C GLU A 64 16.78 3.38 14.52
N LEU A 65 17.05 4.36 15.37
CA LEU A 65 16.00 5.10 16.09
C LEU A 65 15.11 5.93 15.17
N GLU A 66 15.69 6.56 14.14
CA GLU A 66 14.92 7.33 13.16
C GLU A 66 14.04 6.41 12.32
N ASP A 67 14.62 5.30 11.84
CA ASP A 67 13.88 4.31 11.06
C ASP A 67 12.75 3.64 11.88
N LEU A 68 12.98 3.38 13.17
CA LEU A 68 11.96 2.90 14.09
C LEU A 68 10.85 3.93 14.33
N ALA A 69 11.18 5.22 14.38
CA ALA A 69 10.19 6.29 14.51
C ALA A 69 9.28 6.36 13.28
N ILE A 70 9.87 6.30 12.08
CA ILE A 70 9.13 6.25 10.80
C ILE A 70 8.24 5.01 10.76
N LEU A 71 8.78 3.84 11.13
CA LEU A 71 8.01 2.61 11.20
C LEU A 71 6.83 2.74 12.17
N ASN A 72 7.02 3.37 13.32
CA ASN A 72 5.97 3.54 14.33
C ASN A 72 4.87 4.51 13.90
N ASP A 73 5.23 5.60 13.22
CA ASP A 73 4.27 6.52 12.61
C ASP A 73 3.43 5.79 11.53
N ALA A 74 4.09 5.01 10.66
CA ALA A 74 3.40 4.25 9.63
C ALA A 74 2.42 3.21 10.23
N LYS A 75 2.83 2.49 11.29
CA LYS A 75 1.94 1.58 12.04
C LYS A 75 0.72 2.30 12.59
N THR A 76 0.90 3.48 13.19
CA THR A 76 -0.20 4.29 13.72
C THR A 76 -1.20 4.64 12.62
N ARG A 77 -0.71 5.09 11.46
CA ARG A 77 -1.57 5.41 10.30
C ARG A 77 -2.31 4.19 9.76
N ILE A 78 -1.66 3.02 9.71
CA ILE A 78 -2.32 1.76 9.33
C ILE A 78 -3.46 1.43 10.31
N CYS A 79 -3.21 1.51 11.62
CA CYS A 79 -4.23 1.23 12.62
C CYS A 79 -5.45 2.16 12.54
N ILE A 80 -5.29 3.40 12.06
CA ILE A 80 -6.38 4.38 11.94
C ILE A 80 -7.14 4.22 10.62
N CYS A 81 -6.41 4.07 9.51
CA CYS A 81 -7.00 4.25 8.17
C CYS A 81 -7.21 2.94 7.40
N ALA A 82 -6.50 1.86 7.73
CA ALA A 82 -6.53 0.62 6.95
C ALA A 82 -7.80 -0.21 7.18
N ASP A 83 -8.02 -1.18 6.30
CA ASP A 83 -9.08 -2.18 6.50
C ASP A 83 -8.68 -3.15 7.62
N ALA A 84 -9.68 -3.66 8.35
CA ALA A 84 -9.47 -4.51 9.53
C ALA A 84 -8.60 -5.75 9.25
N GLU A 85 -8.70 -6.32 8.05
CA GLU A 85 -7.86 -7.46 7.61
C GLU A 85 -6.37 -7.10 7.63
N ILE A 86 -5.99 -5.89 7.21
CA ILE A 86 -4.60 -5.44 7.18
C ILE A 86 -4.08 -5.16 8.59
N VAL A 87 -4.90 -4.55 9.45
CA VAL A 87 -4.54 -4.32 10.85
C VAL A 87 -4.29 -5.66 11.57
N LYS A 88 -5.10 -6.67 11.28
CA LYS A 88 -4.91 -8.03 11.79
C LYS A 88 -3.60 -8.65 11.30
N GLU A 89 -3.30 -8.57 10.00
CA GLU A 89 -2.05 -9.10 9.45
C GLU A 89 -0.81 -8.36 9.99
N LEU A 90 -0.90 -7.05 10.20
CA LEU A 90 0.15 -6.28 10.88
C LEU A 90 0.38 -6.78 12.31
N GLY A 91 -0.70 -7.08 13.04
CA GLY A 91 -0.61 -7.69 14.37
C GLY A 91 0.05 -9.08 14.33
N ASN A 92 -0.36 -9.93 13.39
CA ASN A 92 0.23 -11.26 13.20
C ASN A 92 1.74 -11.18 12.91
N PHE A 93 2.14 -10.25 12.03
CA PHE A 93 3.54 -10.03 11.70
C PHE A 93 4.37 -9.67 12.94
N TRP A 94 3.86 -8.80 13.81
CA TRP A 94 4.56 -8.44 15.05
C TRP A 94 4.57 -9.55 16.10
N ILE A 95 3.49 -10.34 16.21
CA ILE A 95 3.46 -11.51 17.10
C ILE A 95 4.49 -12.55 16.67
N SER A 96 4.73 -12.71 15.36
CA SER A 96 5.75 -13.62 14.82
C SER A 96 7.19 -13.16 15.11
N GLY A 97 7.43 -11.91 15.54
CA GLY A 97 8.75 -11.39 15.90
C GLY A 97 9.10 -10.07 15.21
N GLY A 98 8.70 -9.93 13.95
CA GLY A 98 8.86 -8.70 13.16
C GLY A 98 10.30 -8.21 12.95
N THR A 99 11.28 -9.10 13.05
CA THR A 99 12.71 -8.88 12.78
C THR A 99 13.12 -9.31 11.38
N PHE A 100 12.30 -10.11 10.69
CA PHE A 100 12.56 -10.80 9.43
C PHE A 100 13.73 -11.78 9.46
N GLU A 101 13.99 -12.35 10.64
CA GLU A 101 15.01 -13.38 10.85
C GLU A 101 14.44 -14.79 10.71
N GLN A 102 13.17 -14.97 11.07
CA GLN A 102 12.48 -16.26 11.00
C GLN A 102 11.60 -16.38 9.75
N GLU A 103 11.46 -17.60 9.22
CA GLU A 103 10.60 -17.88 8.06
C GLU A 103 9.14 -17.47 8.31
N GLU A 104 8.63 -17.72 9.52
CA GLU A 104 7.25 -17.36 9.89
C GLU A 104 6.96 -15.87 9.79
N GLU A 105 7.95 -15.03 10.11
CA GLU A 105 7.85 -13.58 10.02
C GLU A 105 7.82 -13.11 8.57
N ILE A 106 8.66 -13.72 7.72
CA ILE A 106 8.69 -13.45 6.28
C ILE A 106 7.35 -13.85 5.66
N LEU A 107 6.78 -14.99 6.07
CA LEU A 107 5.46 -15.43 5.62
C LEU A 107 4.35 -14.49 6.11
N ALA A 108 4.41 -14.04 7.38
CA ALA A 108 3.43 -13.10 7.93
C ALA A 108 3.48 -11.74 7.21
N PHE A 109 4.67 -11.21 6.93
CA PHE A 109 4.81 -10.00 6.13
C PHE A 109 4.32 -10.18 4.71
N THR A 110 4.63 -11.32 4.09
CA THR A 110 4.13 -11.64 2.73
C THR A 110 2.62 -11.64 2.71
N ARG A 111 1.95 -12.29 3.68
CA ARG A 111 0.49 -12.25 3.82
C ARG A 111 -0.05 -10.83 3.98
N MET A 112 0.61 -10.00 4.80
CA MET A 112 0.25 -8.59 4.94
C MET A 112 0.33 -7.83 3.60
N CYS A 113 1.40 -7.99 2.82
CA CYS A 113 1.53 -7.40 1.49
C CYS A 113 0.42 -7.87 0.53
N MET A 114 0.05 -9.15 0.58
CA MET A 114 -1.04 -9.69 -0.23
C MET A 114 -2.41 -9.09 0.17
N SER A 115 -2.66 -8.94 1.47
CA SER A 115 -3.87 -8.28 1.98
C SER A 115 -3.92 -6.79 1.59
N ILE A 116 -2.79 -6.09 1.60
CA ILE A 116 -2.69 -4.71 1.08
C ILE A 116 -3.07 -4.68 -0.41
N ARG A 117 -2.47 -5.53 -1.25
CA ARG A 117 -2.78 -5.59 -2.69
C ARG A 117 -4.27 -5.85 -2.93
N LYS A 118 -4.85 -6.80 -2.19
CA LYS A 118 -6.29 -7.13 -2.25
C LYS A 118 -7.15 -5.91 -1.86
N SER A 119 -6.80 -5.19 -0.80
CA SER A 119 -7.54 -4.00 -0.35
C SER A 119 -7.56 -2.86 -1.38
N LEU A 120 -6.51 -2.77 -2.21
CA LEU A 120 -6.38 -1.78 -3.27
C LEU A 120 -7.09 -2.20 -4.57
N GLY A 121 -7.80 -3.33 -4.56
CA GLY A 121 -8.62 -3.78 -5.69
C GLY A 121 -7.93 -4.76 -6.66
N ASN A 122 -6.76 -5.29 -6.31
CA ASN A 122 -6.16 -6.37 -7.11
C ASN A 122 -7.04 -7.62 -7.05
N LYS A 123 -7.30 -8.25 -8.20
CA LYS A 123 -8.17 -9.43 -8.26
C LYS A 123 -7.48 -10.62 -7.62
N LYS A 124 -8.26 -11.56 -7.07
CA LYS A 124 -7.75 -12.77 -6.40
C LYS A 124 -6.78 -13.60 -7.26
N TYR A 125 -6.90 -13.56 -8.58
CA TYR A 125 -6.01 -14.27 -9.51
C TYR A 125 -4.70 -13.51 -9.80
N ASP A 126 -4.64 -12.20 -9.52
CA ASP A 126 -3.43 -11.37 -9.59
C ASP A 126 -2.60 -11.44 -8.29
N LEU A 127 -3.02 -12.33 -7.38
CA LEU A 127 -2.45 -12.58 -6.06
C LEU A 127 -1.77 -13.97 -5.98
N MET A 128 -1.36 -14.56 -7.12
CA MET A 128 -0.46 -15.73 -7.11
C MET A 128 0.84 -15.39 -6.35
N ASP A 129 1.62 -16.40 -5.94
CA ASP A 129 2.89 -16.18 -5.26
C ASP A 129 3.87 -15.41 -6.15
N LEU A 130 3.92 -14.09 -5.96
CA LEU A 130 4.77 -13.17 -6.71
C LEU A 130 6.21 -13.17 -6.17
N GLY A 131 6.54 -13.99 -5.17
CA GLY A 131 7.84 -13.95 -4.52
C GLY A 131 8.14 -12.58 -3.91
N ILE A 132 7.12 -11.89 -3.36
CA ILE A 132 7.23 -10.51 -2.84
C ILE A 132 8.36 -10.40 -1.81
N SER A 133 8.47 -11.37 -0.91
CA SER A 133 9.56 -11.45 0.07
C SER A 133 10.93 -11.49 -0.63
N ASN A 134 11.09 -12.34 -1.64
CA ASN A 134 12.33 -12.44 -2.40
C ASN A 134 12.68 -11.12 -3.10
N ILE A 135 11.69 -10.41 -3.65
CA ILE A 135 11.91 -9.13 -4.32
C ILE A 135 12.37 -8.06 -3.31
N LEU A 136 11.72 -7.98 -2.15
CA LEU A 136 11.96 -6.92 -1.17
C LEU A 136 13.20 -7.16 -0.29
N PHE A 137 13.56 -8.42 -0.03
CA PHE A 137 14.65 -8.77 0.90
C PHE A 137 15.93 -9.27 0.22
N LYS A 138 15.96 -9.35 -1.12
CA LYS A 138 17.18 -9.66 -1.86
C LYS A 138 18.06 -8.41 -1.94
N ILE A 139 19.14 -8.41 -1.16
CA ILE A 139 20.09 -7.28 -1.02
C ILE A 139 21.15 -7.31 -2.15
N GLU A 140 21.22 -8.39 -2.92
CA GLU A 140 22.16 -8.53 -4.03
C GLU A 140 21.87 -7.48 -5.12
N PRO A 141 22.88 -6.73 -5.60
CA PRO A 141 22.71 -5.88 -6.77
C PRO A 141 22.27 -6.73 -7.96
N SER A 142 21.44 -6.16 -8.84
CA SER A 142 21.06 -6.87 -10.06
C SER A 142 22.32 -7.25 -10.83
N ILE A 143 22.36 -8.50 -11.31
CA ILE A 143 23.45 -9.04 -12.14
C ILE A 143 23.69 -8.22 -13.43
N TYR A 144 22.77 -7.32 -13.78
CA TYR A 144 22.90 -6.35 -14.86
C TYR A 144 23.38 -4.99 -14.34
N SER A 145 24.64 -4.93 -13.91
CA SER A 145 25.33 -3.66 -13.68
C SER A 145 25.82 -3.10 -15.03
N TYR A 146 25.25 -1.97 -15.47
CA TYR A 146 25.73 -1.22 -16.64
C TYR A 146 27.16 -0.67 -16.45
N ARG A 147 27.67 -0.67 -15.21
CA ARG A 147 28.97 -0.08 -14.84
C ARG A 147 30.20 -0.89 -15.26
N LEU A 148 30.03 -2.09 -15.81
CA LEU A 148 31.17 -2.94 -16.22
C LEU A 148 31.61 -2.79 -17.68
N ARG A 149 30.99 -1.91 -18.49
CA ARG A 149 31.29 -1.82 -19.93
C ARG A 149 32.16 -0.63 -20.37
N ASN A 150 32.78 0.10 -19.44
CA ASN A 150 33.64 1.25 -19.76
C ASN A 150 35.09 1.12 -19.27
N ASN A 151 35.50 -0.04 -18.74
CA ASN A 151 36.87 -0.26 -18.25
C ASN A 151 37.61 -1.41 -18.95
N GLU A 152 37.11 -1.88 -20.09
CA GLU A 152 37.87 -2.81 -20.93
C GLU A 152 37.84 -2.32 -22.39
N LEU A 153 39.04 -1.99 -22.89
CA LEU A 153 39.48 -1.55 -24.23
C LEU A 153 39.65 -0.04 -24.44
#